data_AF-A0A9D6UGU0-F1
#
_entry.id   AF-A0A9D6UGU0-F1
#
_cell.length_a   1.000
_cell.length_b   1.000
_cell.length_c   1.000
_cell.angle_alpha   90.00
_cell.angle_beta   90.00
_cell.angle_gamma   90.00
#
_symmetry.space_group_name_H-M   'P 1'
#
loop_
_entity.id
_entity.type
_entity.pdbx_description
1 polymer ?
#
loop_
_entity_poly.entity_id
_entity_poly.type
_entity_poly.pdbx_seq_one_letter_code
_entity_poly.pdbx_strand_id
1 'polypeptide(L)'
;RLPDLLSRLRRAPIVEIGAPDEMLMRAVLVKLFADRQLLVEPPALAFAALRLERSLAAARAFVAALDREALAQGRPVTRALAAKVIEKFT
;
A
#
# COMPACT_ATOMS: atom_id res chain seq x y z
N ARG A 1 -35.17 11.15 11.84
CA ARG A 1 -35.02 9.93 10.98
C ARG A 1 -35.28 10.38 9.55
N LEU A 2 -34.29 10.31 8.63
CA LEU A 2 -34.43 10.84 7.27
C LEU A 2 -35.33 9.89 6.46
N PRO A 3 -36.58 10.25 6.12
CA PRO A 3 -37.56 9.28 5.61
C PRO A 3 -37.23 8.73 4.21
N ASP A 4 -36.32 9.35 3.45
CA ASP A 4 -36.10 9.05 2.03
C ASP A 4 -34.65 8.68 1.66
N LEU A 5 -33.71 8.64 2.61
CA LEU A 5 -32.27 8.43 2.37
C LEU A 5 -32.01 7.17 1.55
N LEU A 6 -32.67 6.07 1.91
CA LEU A 6 -32.52 4.79 1.21
C LEU A 6 -32.94 4.90 -0.27
N SER A 7 -34.01 5.66 -0.56
CA SER A 7 -34.48 5.85 -1.93
C SER A 7 -33.54 6.71 -2.77
N ARG A 8 -32.83 7.66 -2.14
CA ARG A 8 -31.83 8.51 -2.79
C ARG A 8 -30.56 7.74 -3.10
N LEU A 9 -30.07 6.94 -2.14
CA LEU A 9 -28.91 6.07 -2.33
C LEU A 9 -29.15 5.05 -3.46
N ARG A 10 -30.36 4.48 -3.56
CA ARG A 10 -30.72 3.55 -4.65
C ARG A 10 -30.79 4.19 -6.04
N ARG A 11 -31.02 5.50 -6.11
CA ARG A 11 -31.09 6.24 -7.38
C ARG A 11 -29.75 6.84 -7.82
N ALA A 12 -28.77 6.87 -6.92
CA ALA A 12 -27.44 7.36 -7.25
C ALA A 12 -26.73 6.38 -8.20
N PRO A 13 -25.90 6.87 -9.14
CA PRO A 13 -25.06 6.00 -9.94
C PRO A 13 -24.08 5.25 -9.03
N ILE A 14 -23.99 3.93 -9.21
CA ILE A 14 -23.07 3.07 -8.47
C ILE A 14 -21.88 2.78 -9.37
N VAL A 15 -20.68 3.03 -8.86
CA VAL A 15 -19.42 2.60 -9.47
C VAL A 15 -18.65 1.84 -8.41
N GLU A 16 -18.30 0.60 -8.70
CA GLU A 16 -17.53 -0.25 -7.80
C GLU A 16 -16.03 -0.01 -8.01
N ILE A 17 -15.29 0.08 -6.90
CA ILE A 17 -13.83 0.09 -6.92
C ILE A 17 -13.37 -1.34 -6.66
N GLY A 18 -12.83 -1.99 -7.69
CA GLY A 18 -12.28 -3.33 -7.59
C GLY A 18 -10.95 -3.38 -6.82
N ALA A 19 -10.46 -4.60 -6.58
CA ALA A 19 -9.12 -4.81 -6.06
C ALA A 19 -8.07 -4.27 -7.04
N PRO A 20 -6.95 -3.73 -6.55
CA PRO A 20 -5.87 -3.26 -7.42
C PRO A 20 -5.23 -4.43 -8.17
N ASP A 21 -4.94 -4.20 -9.44
CA ASP A 21 -4.09 -5.12 -10.22
C ASP A 21 -2.61 -4.94 -9.87
N GLU A 22 -1.76 -5.78 -10.44
CA GLU A 22 -0.32 -5.74 -10.17
C GLU A 22 0.33 -4.42 -10.58
N MET A 23 -0.10 -3.86 -11.72
CA MET A 23 0.44 -2.61 -12.24
C MET A 23 0.12 -1.45 -11.29
N LEU A 24 -1.12 -1.37 -10.83
CA LEU A 24 -1.57 -0.39 -9.86
C LEU A 24 -0.87 -0.56 -8.51
N MET A 25 -0.67 -1.80 -8.03
CA MET A 25 0.09 -2.07 -6.81
C MET A 25 1.52 -1.52 -6.90
N ARG A 26 2.22 -1.77 -8.02
CA ARG A 26 3.57 -1.24 -8.25
C ARG A 26 3.58 0.29 -8.28
N ALA A 27 2.66 0.91 -9.03
CA ALA A 27 2.56 2.36 -9.13
C ALA A 27 2.28 3.03 -7.78
N VAL A 28 1.35 2.45 -7.00
CA VAL A 28 1.03 2.95 -5.66
C VAL A 28 2.21 2.79 -4.72
N LEU A 29 2.92 1.66 -4.73
CA LEU A 29 4.12 1.50 -3.90
C LEU A 29 5.18 2.55 -4.22
N VAL A 30 5.49 2.78 -5.51
CA VAL A 30 6.41 3.84 -5.94
C VAL A 30 5.96 5.20 -5.39
N LYS A 31 4.69 5.54 -5.57
CA LYS A 31 4.12 6.80 -5.08
C LYS A 31 4.24 6.93 -3.56
N LEU A 32 3.89 5.89 -2.80
CA LEU A 32 3.93 5.90 -1.34
C LEU A 32 5.36 6.02 -0.79
N PHE A 33 6.35 5.41 -1.46
CA PHE A 33 7.76 5.61 -1.11
C PHE A 33 8.22 7.02 -1.41
N ALA A 34 7.86 7.57 -2.58
CA ALA A 34 8.20 8.92 -2.98
C ALA A 34 7.60 9.98 -2.05
N ASP A 35 6.34 9.82 -1.64
CA ASP A 35 5.67 10.70 -0.66
C ASP A 35 6.42 10.80 0.67
N ARG A 36 7.12 9.72 1.06
CA ARG A 36 7.94 9.65 2.27
C ARG A 36 9.41 9.92 2.02
N GLN A 37 9.77 10.32 0.80
CA GLN A 37 11.16 10.57 0.39
C GLN A 37 12.08 9.36 0.60
N LEU A 38 11.53 8.15 0.54
CA LEU A 38 12.29 6.92 0.69
C LEU A 38 12.92 6.52 -0.64
N LEU A 39 14.25 6.49 -0.68
CA LEU A 39 15.00 5.85 -1.76
C LEU A 39 14.90 4.33 -1.60
N VAL A 40 14.14 3.70 -2.49
CA VAL A 40 13.92 2.25 -2.48
C VAL A 40 14.55 1.62 -3.71
N GLU A 41 15.38 0.61 -3.50
CA GLU A 41 16.00 -0.13 -4.59
C GLU A 41 14.94 -0.90 -5.41
N PRO A 42 15.08 -0.99 -6.75
CA PRO A 42 14.12 -1.73 -7.59
C PRO A 42 13.80 -3.17 -7.12
N PRO A 43 14.77 -3.95 -6.60
CA PRO A 43 14.49 -5.28 -6.05
C PRO A 43 13.60 -5.28 -4.81
N ALA A 44 13.66 -4.26 -3.97
CA ALA A 44 12.80 -4.14 -2.77
C ALA A 44 11.35 -3.83 -3.16
N LEU A 45 11.17 -2.94 -4.15
CA LEU A 45 9.86 -2.64 -4.73
C LEU A 45 9.23 -3.89 -5.37
N ALA A 46 9.99 -4.59 -6.22
CA ALA A 46 9.52 -5.82 -6.88
C ALA A 46 9.16 -6.90 -5.86
N PHE A 47 9.98 -7.07 -4.81
CA PHE A 47 9.71 -8.00 -3.73
C PHE A 47 8.41 -7.68 -2.98
N ALA A 48 8.19 -6.42 -2.61
CA ALA A 48 6.98 -5.99 -1.91
C ALA A 48 5.72 -6.18 -2.79
N ALA A 49 5.79 -5.80 -4.07
CA ALA A 49 4.66 -5.92 -5.01
C ALA A 49 4.23 -7.38 -5.25
N LEU A 50 5.17 -8.33 -5.19
CA LEU A 50 4.90 -9.76 -5.37
C LEU A 50 4.28 -10.44 -4.16
N ARG A 51 4.51 -9.93 -2.95
CA ARG A 51 4.18 -10.64 -1.70
C ARG A 51 3.13 -9.97 -0.83
N LEU A 52 2.92 -8.67 -0.97
CA LEU A 52 1.83 -8.01 -0.28
C LEU A 52 0.49 -8.52 -0.82
N GLU A 53 -0.48 -8.63 0.08
CA GLU A 53 -1.87 -8.75 -0.34
C GLU A 53 -2.22 -7.61 -1.30
N ARG A 54 -3.03 -7.92 -2.32
CA ARG A 54 -3.46 -6.95 -3.35
C ARG A 54 -4.49 -5.97 -2.79
N SER A 55 -4.03 -5.10 -1.89
CA SER A 55 -4.82 -4.10 -1.19
C SER A 55 -3.99 -2.84 -0.98
N LEU A 56 -4.59 -1.68 -1.29
CA LEU A 56 -3.96 -0.39 -1.05
C LEU A 56 -3.78 -0.09 0.44
N ALA A 57 -4.60 -0.69 1.31
CA ALA A 57 -4.45 -0.58 2.75
C ALA A 57 -3.19 -1.31 3.24
N ALA A 58 -2.96 -2.54 2.75
CA ALA A 58 -1.76 -3.31 3.04
C ALA A 58 -0.49 -2.57 2.56
N ALA A 59 -0.53 -2.03 1.33
CA ALA A 59 0.57 -1.22 0.80
C ALA A 59 0.91 -0.02 1.70
N ARG A 60 -0.09 0.78 2.13
CA ARG A 60 0.13 1.92 3.03
C ARG A 60 0.74 1.50 4.37
N ALA A 61 0.20 0.44 4.98
CA ALA A 61 0.65 -0.04 6.27
C ALA A 61 2.08 -0.61 6.20
N PHE A 62 2.39 -1.35 5.13
CA PHE A 62 3.73 -1.87 4.87
C PHE A 62 4.76 -0.74 4.72
N VAL A 63 4.49 0.24 3.85
CA VAL A 63 5.40 1.37 3.65
C VAL A 63 5.62 2.13 4.96
N ALA A 64 4.57 2.33 5.76
CA ALA A 64 4.68 2.97 7.07
C ALA A 64 5.50 2.18 8.09
N ALA A 65 5.42 0.86 8.07
CA ALA A 65 6.24 0.00 8.92
C ALA A 65 7.70 0.01 8.48
N LEU A 66 7.93 -0.01 7.16
CA LEU A 66 9.26 -0.04 6.57
C LEU A 66 10.03 1.24 6.84
N ASP A 67 9.38 2.39 6.68
CA ASP A 67 9.91 3.72 6.99
C ASP A 67 10.36 3.82 8.45
N ARG A 68 9.48 3.46 9.39
CA ARG A 68 9.79 3.46 10.83
C ARG A 68 10.97 2.56 11.17
N GLU A 69 11.05 1.38 10.57
CA GLU A 69 12.14 0.45 10.81
C GLU A 69 13.46 0.95 10.20
N ALA A 70 13.43 1.57 9.02
CA ALA A 70 14.59 2.18 8.38
C ALA A 70 15.14 3.33 9.24
N LEU A 71 14.27 4.21 9.72
CA LEU A 71 14.61 5.32 10.63
C LEU A 71 15.18 4.81 11.95
N ALA A 72 14.54 3.79 12.57
CA ALA A 72 15.00 3.22 13.84
C ALA A 72 16.40 2.58 13.73
N GLN A 73 16.74 2.04 12.56
CA GLN A 73 18.05 1.43 12.32
C GLN A 73 19.07 2.39 11.68
N GLY A 74 18.68 3.61 11.34
CA GLY A 74 19.55 4.58 10.67
C GLY A 74 20.11 4.08 9.32
N ARG A 75 19.36 3.23 8.61
CA ARG A 75 19.85 2.57 7.38
C ARG A 75 18.86 2.73 6.22
N PRO A 76 19.34 2.70 4.96
CA PRO A 76 18.47 2.83 3.80
C PRO A 76 17.50 1.65 3.65
N VAL A 77 16.46 1.84 2.84
CA VAL A 77 15.47 0.80 2.53
C VAL A 77 16.06 -0.19 1.52
N THR A 78 16.46 -1.36 2.01
CA THR A 78 16.98 -2.47 1.19
C THR A 78 15.96 -3.60 1.05
N ARG A 79 16.19 -4.51 0.10
CA ARG A 79 15.38 -5.74 -0.05
C ARG A 79 15.35 -6.57 1.24
N ALA A 80 16.48 -6.67 1.95
CA ALA A 80 16.56 -7.44 3.21
C ALA A 80 15.70 -6.82 4.31
N LEU A 81 15.69 -5.49 4.41
CA LEU A 81 14.82 -4.78 5.35
C LEU A 81 13.33 -4.97 4.97
N ALA A 82 13.00 -4.86 3.69
CA ALA A 82 11.65 -5.13 3.19
C ALA A 82 11.19 -6.55 3.51
N ALA A 83 12.05 -7.56 3.35
CA ALA A 83 11.78 -8.95 3.70
C ALA A 83 11.49 -9.13 5.20
N LYS A 84 12.29 -8.51 6.08
CA LYS A 84 12.02 -8.53 7.52
C LYS A 84 10.66 -7.92 7.88
N VAL A 85 10.30 -6.81 7.22
CA VAL A 85 9.06 -6.09 7.55
C VAL A 85 7.83 -6.79 6.99
N ILE A 86 7.91 -7.44 5.83
CA ILE A 86 6.77 -8.07 5.17
C ILE A 86 6.23 -9.29 5.93
N GLU A 87 7.06 -9.94 6.75
CA GLU A 87 6.66 -11.05 7.63
C GLU A 87 5.53 -10.66 8.61
N LYS A 88 5.29 -9.36 8.82
CA LYS A 88 4.19 -8.85 9.64
C LYS A 88 2.87 -8.70 8.87
N PHE A 89 2.88 -8.94 7.56
CA PHE A 89 1.78 -8.69 6.61
C PHE A 89 1.40 -9.94 5.81
N THR A 90 2.09 -11.06 6.04
CA THR A 90 1.86 -12.38 5.43
C THR A 90 1.58 -13.36 6.56
#